data_AF-A0A5N8X431-F1
#
_entry.id   AF-A0A5N8X431-F1
#
_cell.length_a   1.000
_cell.length_b   1.000
_cell.length_c   1.000
_cell.angle_alpha   90.00
_cell.angle_beta   90.00
_cell.angle_gamma   90.00
#
_symmetry.space_group_name_H-M   'P 1'
#
loop_
_entity.id
_entity.type
_entity.pdbx_description
1 polymer ?
#
loop_
_entity_poly.entity_id
_entity_poly.type
_entity_poly.pdbx_seq_one_letter_code
_entity_poly.pdbx_strand_id
1 'polypeptide(L)'
;MDYAPESEQPLVGRFLPSVFREVAAEYMSDGRFLLLDLVGDGSIDAAVDGADRVRLVHRPVPDPDAAALLVRPDGYVAWAGADTTGLRDALDRWYAV
;
A
#
# COMPACT_ATOMS: atom_id res chain seq x y z
N MET A 1 -18.35 -4.27 0.93
CA MET A 1 -18.61 -3.21 1.93
C MET A 1 -17.45 -2.25 1.78
N ASP A 2 -17.64 -1.21 0.98
CA ASP A 2 -16.60 -0.25 0.62
C ASP A 2 -16.40 0.74 1.78
N TYR A 3 -15.19 0.78 2.34
CA TYR A 3 -14.87 1.56 3.55
C TYR A 3 -14.31 2.96 3.23
N ALA A 4 -14.10 3.28 1.96
CA ALA A 4 -13.60 4.58 1.50
C ALA A 4 -14.35 5.06 0.23
N PRO A 5 -15.62 5.48 0.36
CA PRO A 5 -16.43 5.92 -0.79
C PRO A 5 -15.98 7.26 -1.39
N GLU A 6 -15.05 7.98 -0.75
CA GLU A 6 -14.55 9.30 -1.16
C GLU A 6 -13.16 9.27 -1.81
N SER A 7 -12.51 8.09 -1.87
CA SER A 7 -11.20 7.98 -2.50
C SER A 7 -11.34 7.95 -4.02
N GLU A 8 -10.68 8.89 -4.71
CA GLU A 8 -10.59 8.95 -6.18
C GLU A 8 -9.94 7.70 -6.81
N GLN A 9 -9.42 6.80 -5.97
CA GLN A 9 -8.72 5.58 -6.32
C GLN A 9 -9.59 4.35 -6.01
N PRO A 10 -10.07 3.61 -7.04
CA PRO A 10 -11.08 2.55 -6.88
C PRO A 10 -10.60 1.31 -6.10
N LEU A 11 -9.31 1.24 -5.77
CA LEU A 11 -8.71 0.17 -4.99
C LEU A 11 -8.72 0.44 -3.47
N VAL A 12 -8.84 1.69 -3.04
CA VAL A 12 -8.80 2.04 -1.62
C VAL A 12 -10.03 1.49 -0.89
N GLY A 13 -9.82 0.85 0.26
CA GLY A 13 -10.88 0.22 1.05
C GLY A 13 -11.33 -1.16 0.51
N ARG A 14 -10.69 -1.66 -0.56
CA ARG A 14 -10.93 -3.03 -1.07
C ARG A 14 -9.88 -4.00 -0.56
N PHE A 15 -10.21 -5.28 -0.63
CA PHE A 15 -9.25 -6.34 -0.35
C PHE A 15 -8.17 -6.35 -1.44
N LEU A 16 -6.93 -6.64 -1.05
CA LEU A 16 -5.79 -6.71 -1.95
C LEU A 16 -6.10 -7.57 -3.19
N PRO A 17 -5.80 -7.09 -4.41
CA PRO A 17 -5.98 -7.87 -5.63
C PRO A 17 -5.33 -9.25 -5.52
N SER A 18 -6.01 -10.28 -6.03
CA SER A 18 -5.58 -11.68 -5.85
C SER A 18 -4.17 -11.97 -6.38
N VAL A 19 -3.72 -11.21 -7.37
CA VAL A 19 -2.35 -11.27 -7.95
C VAL A 19 -1.25 -10.98 -6.92
N PHE A 20 -1.54 -10.22 -5.85
CA PHE A 20 -0.58 -9.87 -4.81
C PHE A 20 -0.74 -10.71 -3.53
N ARG A 21 -1.63 -11.72 -3.52
CA ARG A 21 -1.87 -12.55 -2.31
C ARG A 21 -0.65 -13.31 -1.83
N GLU A 22 0.16 -13.84 -2.74
CA GLU A 22 1.38 -14.55 -2.35
C GLU A 22 2.39 -13.61 -1.69
N VAL A 23 2.52 -12.40 -2.23
CA VAL A 23 3.37 -11.33 -1.65
C VAL A 23 2.87 -10.94 -0.27
N ALA A 24 1.55 -10.76 -0.11
CA ALA A 24 0.96 -10.49 1.19
C ALA A 24 1.21 -11.63 2.20
N ALA A 25 1.03 -12.88 1.80
CA ALA A 25 1.28 -14.03 2.67
C ALA A 25 2.75 -14.09 3.12
N GLU A 26 3.68 -13.80 2.22
CA GLU A 26 5.12 -13.80 2.51
C GLU A 26 5.52 -12.67 3.48
N TYR A 27 4.95 -11.48 3.29
CA TYR A 27 5.48 -10.25 3.90
C TYR A 27 4.64 -9.65 5.02
N MET A 28 3.40 -10.11 5.20
CA MET A 28 2.48 -9.60 6.22
C MET A 28 2.29 -10.55 7.40
N SER A 29 3.04 -11.66 7.43
CA SER A 29 2.98 -12.66 8.53
C SER A 29 3.32 -12.07 9.91
N ASP A 30 4.07 -10.97 9.93
CA ASP A 30 4.54 -10.25 11.11
C ASP A 30 3.65 -9.05 11.49
N GLY A 31 2.47 -8.90 10.86
CA GLY A 31 1.49 -7.88 11.21
C GLY A 31 1.91 -6.45 10.84
N ARG A 32 2.87 -6.31 9.92
CA ARG A 32 3.34 -5.03 9.38
C ARG A 32 2.52 -4.60 8.16
N PHE A 33 2.48 -3.29 7.92
CA PHE A 33 1.92 -2.74 6.70
C PHE A 33 2.83 -3.13 5.53
N LEU A 34 2.23 -3.38 4.37
CA LEU A 34 2.95 -3.70 3.15
C LEU A 34 2.77 -2.55 2.16
N LEU A 35 3.86 -1.94 1.71
CA LEU A 35 3.87 -0.96 0.65
C LEU A 35 4.42 -1.62 -0.62
N LEU A 36 3.56 -1.76 -1.63
CA LEU A 36 3.92 -2.29 -2.94
C LEU A 36 4.24 -1.12 -3.86
N ASP A 37 5.48 -1.05 -4.35
CA ASP A 37 5.84 -0.18 -5.46
C ASP A 37 5.62 -0.93 -6.78
N LEU A 38 4.59 -0.53 -7.54
CA LEU A 38 4.16 -1.16 -8.78
C LEU A 38 4.84 -0.57 -10.02
N VAL A 39 5.56 0.54 -9.88
CA VAL A 39 6.40 1.12 -10.95
C VAL A 39 7.83 0.62 -10.83
N GLY A 40 8.34 0.46 -9.61
CA GLY A 40 9.70 0.00 -9.34
C GLY A 40 10.76 1.09 -9.52
N ASP A 41 10.37 2.37 -9.50
CA ASP A 41 11.27 3.51 -9.70
C ASP A 41 11.82 4.09 -8.38
N GLY A 42 11.35 3.60 -7.24
CA GLY A 42 11.78 4.04 -5.92
C GLY A 42 11.28 5.43 -5.52
N SER A 43 10.35 6.02 -6.27
CA SER A 43 9.86 7.39 -6.02
C SER A 43 9.19 7.58 -4.64
N ILE A 44 8.75 6.48 -4.01
CA ILE A 44 8.06 6.46 -2.73
C ILE A 44 8.91 5.99 -1.55
N ASP A 45 10.15 5.53 -1.78
CA ASP A 45 11.00 4.93 -0.74
C ASP A 45 11.27 5.89 0.41
N ALA A 46 11.54 7.15 0.06
CA ALA A 46 11.78 8.23 1.02
C ALA A 46 10.57 8.55 1.91
N ALA A 47 9.36 8.10 1.55
CA ALA A 47 8.17 8.29 2.37
C ALA A 47 8.09 7.28 3.54
N VAL A 48 8.80 6.15 3.42
CA VAL A 48 8.83 5.08 4.42
C VAL A 48 10.22 4.84 5.00
N ASP A 49 11.20 5.68 4.66
CA ASP A 49 12.52 5.64 5.27
C ASP A 49 12.40 5.86 6.79
N GLY A 50 12.87 4.88 7.57
CA GLY A 50 12.73 4.86 9.03
C GLY A 50 11.36 4.41 9.56
N ALA A 51 10.43 3.95 8.72
CA ALA A 51 9.13 3.44 9.16
C ALA A 51 9.18 1.93 9.47
N ASP A 52 9.61 1.54 10.67
CA ASP A 52 9.80 0.12 11.06
C ASP A 52 8.55 -0.78 10.91
N ARG A 53 7.35 -0.19 10.94
CA ARG A 53 6.07 -0.89 10.77
C ARG A 53 5.59 -1.00 9.31
N VAL A 54 6.29 -0.39 8.34
CA VAL A 54 6.06 -0.59 6.90
C VAL A 54 7.14 -1.47 6.32
N ARG A 55 6.73 -2.46 5.54
CA ARG A 55 7.61 -3.20 4.65
C ARG A 55 7.39 -2.74 3.22
N LEU A 56 8.42 -2.14 2.63
CA LEU A 56 8.45 -1.79 1.21
C LEU A 56 8.87 -3.00 0.37
N VAL A 57 8.12 -3.28 -0.70
CA VAL A 57 8.43 -4.33 -1.67
C VAL A 57 8.21 -3.78 -3.08
N HIS A 58 9.25 -3.80 -3.91
CA HIS A 58 9.14 -3.44 -5.32
C HIS A 58 8.59 -4.62 -6.13
N ARG A 59 7.45 -4.42 -6.77
CA ARG A 59 6.72 -5.39 -7.60
C ARG A 59 6.23 -4.71 -8.87
N PRO A 60 7.13 -4.36 -9.79
CA PRO A 60 6.74 -3.72 -11.05
C PRO A 60 5.76 -4.61 -11.82
N VAL A 61 4.68 -4.01 -12.30
CA VAL A 61 3.68 -4.66 -13.17
C VAL A 61 3.45 -3.80 -14.42
N PRO A 62 3.10 -4.40 -15.57
CA PRO A 62 2.76 -3.62 -16.76
C PRO A 62 1.44 -2.85 -16.55
N ASP A 63 1.44 -1.58 -16.96
CA ASP A 63 0.27 -0.69 -16.94
C ASP A 63 -0.54 -0.73 -15.62
N PRO A 64 0.09 -0.41 -14.46
CA PRO A 64 -0.61 -0.49 -13.19
C PRO A 64 -1.70 0.57 -13.07
N ASP A 65 -2.85 0.19 -12.51
CA ASP A 65 -3.94 1.14 -12.18
C ASP A 65 -3.51 2.21 -11.17
N ALA A 66 -2.50 1.92 -10.34
CA ALA A 66 -1.90 2.86 -9.39
C ALA A 66 -0.39 2.60 -9.26
N ALA A 67 0.41 3.65 -9.08
CA ALA A 67 1.87 3.49 -9.02
C ALA A 67 2.35 2.71 -7.78
N ALA A 68 1.64 2.83 -6.67
CA ALA A 68 1.93 2.11 -5.45
C ALA A 68 0.64 1.80 -4.65
N LEU A 69 0.71 0.78 -3.79
CA LEU A 69 -0.38 0.36 -2.91
C LEU A 69 0.12 0.22 -1.46
N LEU A 70 -0.54 0.89 -0.51
CA LEU A 70 -0.37 0.63 0.92
C LEU A 70 -1.44 -0.35 1.38
N VAL A 71 -1.01 -1.46 1.97
CA VAL A 71 -1.85 -2.57 2.41
C VAL A 71 -1.72 -2.74 3.91
N ARG A 72 -2.87 -2.80 4.59
CA ARG A 72 -2.96 -3.06 6.03
C ARG A 72 -2.69 -4.52 6.35
N PRO A 73 -2.26 -4.86 7.57
CA PRO A 73 -2.07 -6.25 8.03
C PRO A 73 -3.28 -7.18 7.82
N ASP A 74 -4.49 -6.62 7.80
CA ASP A 74 -5.75 -7.32 7.52
C ASP A 74 -6.03 -7.59 6.03
N GLY A 75 -5.15 -7.17 5.13
CA GLY A 75 -5.23 -7.41 3.68
C GLY A 75 -6.04 -6.36 2.91
N TYR A 76 -6.51 -5.30 3.56
CA TYR A 76 -7.20 -4.20 2.87
C TYR A 76 -6.23 -3.11 2.42
N VAL A 77 -6.50 -2.56 1.24
CA VAL A 77 -5.75 -1.43 0.70
C VAL A 77 -6.15 -0.16 1.46
N ALA A 78 -5.19 0.43 2.16
CA ALA A 78 -5.34 1.69 2.89
C ALA A 78 -5.11 2.93 2.00
N TRP A 79 -4.29 2.80 0.96
CA TRP A 79 -4.00 3.87 0.00
C TRP A 79 -3.50 3.29 -1.32
N ALA A 80 -3.74 4.01 -2.42
CA ALA A 80 -3.26 3.71 -3.75
C ALA A 80 -2.94 5.03 -4.44
N GLY A 81 -1.79 5.15 -5.10
CA GLY A 81 -1.40 6.40 -5.74
C GLY A 81 0.07 6.46 -6.11
N ALA A 82 0.56 7.65 -6.43
CA ALA A 82 1.97 7.89 -6.80
C ALA A 82 2.64 8.95 -5.92
N ASP A 83 1.86 9.71 -5.17
CA ASP A 83 2.31 10.85 -4.40
C ASP A 83 2.72 10.45 -2.97
N THR A 84 3.86 10.98 -2.53
CA THR A 84 4.39 10.73 -1.19
C THR A 84 3.57 11.42 -0.10
N THR A 85 2.86 12.50 -0.42
CA THR A 85 1.99 13.23 0.52
C THR A 85 0.80 12.39 0.96
N GLY A 86 0.02 11.86 0.01
CA GLY A 86 -1.13 11.01 0.30
C GLY A 86 -0.72 9.69 0.96
N LEU A 87 0.45 9.15 0.63
CA LEU A 87 1.03 8.01 1.33
C LEU A 87 1.30 8.35 2.81
N ARG A 88 1.90 9.51 3.10
CA ARG A 88 2.14 9.95 4.49
C ARG A 88 0.82 10.18 5.24
N ASP A 89 -0.15 10.85 4.64
CA ASP A 89 -1.47 11.06 5.24
C ASP A 89 -2.16 9.73 5.57
N ALA A 90 -2.04 8.74 4.68
CA ALA A 90 -2.56 7.40 4.93
C ALA A 90 -1.79 6.71 6.07
N LEU A 91 -0.47 6.81 6.10
CA LEU A 91 0.34 6.26 7.18
C LEU A 91 -0.05 6.89 8.52
N ASP A 92 -0.11 8.21 8.64
CA ASP A 92 -0.55 8.93 9.85
C ASP A 92 -1.93 8.47 10.31
N ARG A 93 -2.89 8.34 9.38
CA ARG A 93 -4.26 7.91 9.68
C ARG A 93 -4.33 6.50 10.23
N TRP A 94 -3.51 5.57 9.71
CA TRP A 94 -3.59 4.16 10.06
C TRP A 94 -2.56 3.70 11.11
N TYR A 95 -1.46 4.45 11.29
CA TYR A 95 -0.47 4.17 12.34
C TYR A 95 -0.94 4.53 13.74
N ALA A 96 -1.83 5.52 13.86
CA ALA A 96 -2.35 6.01 15.13
C ALA A 96 -3.36 5.07 15.81
N VAL A 97 -3.70 3.93 15.18
CA VAL A 97 -4.67 2.95 15.65
C VAL A 97 -4.00 1.70 16.23
#